data_AF-A0A952LPQ0-F1
#
_entry.id   AF-A0A952LPQ0-F1
#
_cell.length_a   1.000
_cell.length_b   1.000
_cell.length_c   1.000
_cell.angle_alpha   90.00
_cell.angle_beta   90.00
_cell.angle_gamma   90.00
#
_symmetry.space_group_name_H-M   'P 1'
#
loop_
_entity.id
_entity.type
_entity.pdbx_description
1 polymer ?
#
loop_
_entity_poly.entity_id
_entity_poly.type
_entity_poly.pdbx_seq_one_letter_code
_entity_poly.pdbx_strand_id
1 'polypeptide(L)'
;MKQKQKKKYKYYQIYFWFIPEVAENFDDLLHYHMKEYLRELLNKDSRSFLSIPQSELKEFFGNGHVCKRVYVDKETHEKWKLYPKVIRKRIFYLVNKKLTEVLKNEQRSQSTR
;
A
#
# COMPACT_ATOMS: atom_id res chain seq x y z
N MET A 1 31.21 1.09 29.08
CA MET A 1 30.44 1.91 28.13
C MET A 1 29.61 0.98 27.24
N LYS A 2 28.28 1.12 27.25
CA LYS A 2 27.36 0.20 26.54
C LYS A 2 27.57 0.31 25.03
N GLN A 3 28.11 -0.74 24.41
CA GLN A 3 28.10 -0.89 22.95
C GLN A 3 26.65 -0.83 22.47
N LYS A 4 26.27 0.25 21.79
CA LYS A 4 25.00 0.35 21.05
C LYS A 4 25.05 -0.75 19.99
N GLN A 5 24.46 -1.91 20.28
CA GLN A 5 24.21 -2.95 19.30
C GLN A 5 23.48 -2.28 18.13
N LYS A 6 24.14 -2.21 16.96
CA LYS A 6 23.50 -1.84 15.69
C LYS A 6 22.36 -2.83 15.49
N LYS A 7 21.12 -2.44 15.84
CA LYS A 7 19.93 -3.24 15.58
C LYS A 7 19.94 -3.53 14.09
N LYS A 8 20.23 -4.78 13.69
CA LYS A 8 19.98 -5.26 12.32
C LYS A 8 18.54 -4.85 12.01
N TYR A 9 18.35 -3.94 11.05
CA TYR A 9 17.02 -3.56 10.60
C TYR A 9 16.35 -4.83 10.06
N LYS A 10 15.56 -5.49 10.90
CA LYS A 10 14.74 -6.62 10.47
C LYS A 10 13.60 -6.00 9.67
N TYR A 11 13.76 -5.96 8.36
CA TYR A 11 12.69 -5.55 7.46
C TYR A 11 11.58 -6.58 7.58
N TYR A 12 10.38 -6.13 7.92
CA TYR A 12 9.19 -6.98 7.93
C TYR A 12 8.55 -6.91 6.56
N GLN A 13 7.96 -8.02 6.10
CA GLN A 13 7.38 -8.10 4.77
C GLN A 13 5.87 -8.27 4.88
N ILE A 14 5.15 -7.56 4.02
CA ILE A 14 3.72 -7.81 3.79
C ILE A 14 3.51 -8.14 2.31
N TYR A 15 2.53 -8.99 2.03
CA TYR A 15 2.05 -9.22 0.68
C TYR A 15 0.95 -8.20 0.37
N PHE A 16 1.08 -7.52 -0.76
CA PHE A 16 0.18 -6.45 -1.17
C PHE A 16 -0.29 -6.67 -2.61
N TRP A 17 -1.57 -6.39 -2.86
CA TRP A 17 -2.17 -6.50 -4.18
C TRP A 17 -2.10 -5.15 -4.90
N PHE A 18 -1.46 -5.14 -6.05
CA PHE A 18 -1.37 -3.99 -6.94
C PHE A 18 -2.17 -4.25 -8.21
N ILE A 19 -2.75 -3.21 -8.77
CA ILE A 19 -3.25 -3.28 -10.14
C ILE A 19 -2.07 -3.30 -11.12
N PRO A 20 -2.16 -3.99 -12.27
CA PRO A 20 -1.06 -4.09 -13.23
C PRO A 20 -0.47 -2.73 -13.63
N GLU A 21 -1.34 -1.76 -13.92
CA GLU A 21 -0.94 -0.38 -14.27
C GLU A 21 -0.02 0.26 -13.21
N VAL A 22 -0.33 0.10 -11.93
CA VAL A 22 0.49 0.64 -10.83
C VAL A 22 1.77 -0.19 -10.67
N ALA A 23 1.67 -1.51 -10.81
CA ALA A 23 2.82 -2.40 -10.63
C ALA A 23 3.91 -2.21 -11.70
N GLU A 24 3.53 -1.85 -12.93
CA GLU A 24 4.42 -1.60 -14.05
C GLU A 24 5.08 -0.22 -13.98
N ASN A 25 4.33 0.82 -13.61
CA ASN A 25 4.84 2.19 -13.65
C ASN A 25 5.67 2.60 -12.41
N PHE A 26 5.48 1.95 -11.25
CA PHE A 26 6.08 2.43 -10.01
C PHE A 26 7.28 1.64 -9.49
N ASP A 27 7.83 0.66 -10.21
CA ASP A 27 8.68 -0.41 -9.64
C ASP A 27 9.54 -0.03 -8.40
N ASP A 28 10.47 0.94 -8.52
CA ASP A 28 11.31 1.40 -7.40
C ASP A 28 10.64 2.43 -6.45
N LEU A 29 9.84 3.36 -7.00
CA LEU A 29 9.14 4.40 -6.22
C LEU A 29 7.94 3.87 -5.43
N LEU A 30 7.46 2.67 -5.79
CA LEU A 30 6.35 1.96 -5.18
C LEU A 30 6.59 1.84 -3.68
N HIS A 31 7.80 1.44 -3.28
CA HIS A 31 8.12 1.20 -1.87
C HIS A 31 8.08 2.48 -1.03
N TYR A 32 8.48 3.62 -1.59
CA TYR A 32 8.46 4.89 -0.88
C TYR A 32 7.03 5.35 -0.61
N HIS A 33 6.23 5.51 -1.68
CA HIS A 33 4.84 5.97 -1.58
C HIS A 33 3.96 4.99 -0.80
N MET A 34 4.15 3.68 -1.01
CA MET A 34 3.42 2.64 -0.28
C MET A 34 3.57 2.77 1.22
N LYS A 35 4.80 3.00 1.69
CA LYS A 35 5.08 3.02 3.13
C LYS A 35 4.39 4.21 3.79
N GLU A 36 4.40 5.36 3.15
CA GLU A 36 3.74 6.56 3.65
C GLU A 36 2.21 6.38 3.68
N TYR A 37 1.61 5.92 2.58
CA TYR A 37 0.17 5.73 2.50
C TYR A 37 -0.33 4.62 3.42
N LEU A 38 0.41 3.53 3.53
CA LEU A 38 0.06 2.46 4.46
C LEU A 38 0.10 2.96 5.90
N ARG A 39 1.12 3.75 6.27
CA ARG A 39 1.21 4.33 7.62
C ARG A 39 0.05 5.28 7.90
N GLU A 40 -0.34 6.11 6.92
CA GLU A 40 -1.50 7.00 7.04
C GLU A 40 -2.79 6.21 7.26
N LEU A 41 -3.02 5.16 6.47
CA LEU A 41 -4.22 4.32 6.57
C LEU A 41 -4.27 3.51 7.86
N LEU A 42 -3.16 2.94 8.31
CA LEU A 42 -3.12 2.15 9.56
C LEU A 42 -3.33 3.00 10.82
N ASN A 43 -3.23 4.33 10.72
CA ASN A 43 -3.56 5.24 11.80
C ASN A 43 -5.03 5.71 11.76
N LYS A 44 -5.79 5.38 10.70
CA LYS A 44 -7.24 5.70 10.60
C LYS A 44 -8.09 4.62 11.28
N ASP A 45 -9.28 5.01 11.74
CA ASP A 45 -10.25 4.06 12.29
C ASP A 45 -10.65 3.04 11.23
N SER A 46 -10.50 1.76 11.57
CA SER A 46 -10.86 0.61 10.72
C SER A 46 -12.29 0.65 10.18
N ARG A 47 -13.22 1.26 10.92
CA ARG A 47 -14.63 1.40 10.53
C ARG A 47 -14.80 2.26 9.28
N SER A 48 -13.90 3.21 9.05
CA SER A 48 -13.94 4.06 7.85
C SER A 48 -13.82 3.24 6.56
N PHE A 49 -13.12 2.10 6.60
CA PHE A 49 -12.95 1.24 5.44
C PHE A 49 -14.22 0.46 5.09
N LEU A 50 -15.09 0.20 6.07
CA LEU A 50 -16.31 -0.60 5.85
C LEU A 50 -17.32 0.08 4.94
N SER A 51 -17.20 1.40 4.74
CA SER A 51 -17.98 2.16 3.77
C SER A 51 -17.77 1.71 2.33
N ILE A 52 -16.63 1.09 2.02
CA ILE A 52 -16.31 0.59 0.69
C ILE A 52 -17.05 -0.73 0.45
N PRO A 53 -17.99 -0.80 -0.51
CA PRO A 53 -18.75 -2.00 -0.79
C PRO A 53 -17.89 -3.09 -1.43
N GLN A 54 -18.29 -4.35 -1.21
CA GLN A 54 -17.56 -5.50 -1.72
C GLN A 54 -17.64 -5.62 -3.27
N SER A 55 -18.70 -5.11 -3.88
CA SER A 55 -18.87 -5.05 -5.34
C SER A 55 -17.80 -4.18 -5.99
N GLU A 56 -17.57 -2.98 -5.45
CA GLU A 56 -16.54 -2.06 -5.95
C GLU A 56 -15.14 -2.68 -5.88
N LEU A 57 -14.83 -3.42 -4.80
CA LEU A 57 -13.56 -4.15 -4.71
C LEU A 57 -13.44 -5.25 -5.78
N LYS A 58 -14.54 -5.96 -6.08
CA LYS A 58 -14.55 -7.01 -7.10
C LYS A 58 -14.38 -6.44 -8.50
N GLU A 59 -15.03 -5.33 -8.80
CA GLU A 59 -14.88 -4.63 -10.07
C GLU A 59 -13.46 -4.08 -10.22
N PHE A 60 -12.94 -3.41 -9.20
CA PHE A 60 -11.62 -2.80 -9.24
C PHE A 60 -10.49 -3.83 -9.44
N PHE A 61 -10.56 -4.98 -8.75
CA PHE A 61 -9.58 -6.06 -8.91
C PHE A 61 -10.02 -7.13 -9.93
N GLY A 62 -11.12 -6.90 -10.65
CA GLY A 62 -11.70 -7.86 -11.60
C GLY A 62 -10.82 -8.08 -12.82
N ASN A 63 -10.07 -7.06 -13.22
CA ASN A 63 -9.09 -7.10 -14.31
C ASN A 63 -7.75 -7.74 -13.91
N GLY A 64 -7.67 -8.30 -12.69
CA GLY A 64 -6.47 -8.94 -12.15
C GLY A 64 -5.72 -8.08 -11.15
N HIS A 65 -4.74 -8.70 -10.50
CA HIS A 65 -3.83 -8.05 -9.56
C HIS A 65 -2.46 -8.74 -9.56
N VAL A 66 -1.42 -7.96 -9.29
CA VAL A 66 -0.06 -8.44 -9.07
C VAL A 66 0.22 -8.42 -7.57
N CYS A 67 0.67 -9.55 -7.03
CA CYS A 67 1.06 -9.63 -5.63
C CYS A 67 2.55 -9.30 -5.50
N LYS A 68 2.89 -8.15 -4.89
CA LYS A 68 4.28 -7.78 -4.59
C LYS A 68 4.52 -7.82 -3.07
N ARG A 69 5.78 -8.13 -2.69
CA ARG A 69 6.24 -8.00 -1.30
C ARG A 69 6.63 -6.56 -1.04
N VAL A 70 6.13 -6.00 0.06
CA VAL A 70 6.48 -4.66 0.51
C VAL A 70 7.18 -4.75 1.86
N TYR A 71 8.32 -4.07 1.95
CA TYR A 71 9.11 -4.00 3.18
C TYR A 71 8.63 -2.86 4.06
N VAL A 72 8.28 -3.17 5.30
CA VAL A 72 7.77 -2.25 6.30
C VAL A 72 8.54 -2.38 7.61
N ASP A 73 8.43 -1.37 8.47
CA ASP A 73 8.96 -1.43 9.82
C ASP A 73 8.10 -2.34 10.73
N LYS A 74 8.61 -2.63 11.92
CA LYS A 74 7.95 -3.52 12.88
C LYS A 74 6.57 -3.03 13.30
N GLU A 75 6.43 -1.73 13.57
CA GLU A 75 5.18 -1.16 14.09
C GLU A 75 4.08 -1.29 13.04
N THR A 76 4.40 -0.90 11.80
CA THR A 76 3.50 -1.03 10.64
C THR A 76 3.09 -2.48 10.43
N HIS A 77 4.04 -3.43 10.51
CA HIS A 77 3.75 -4.85 10.33
C HIS A 77 2.84 -5.43 11.42
N GLU A 78 3.09 -5.09 12.69
CA GLU A 78 2.25 -5.56 13.80
C GLU A 78 0.84 -4.98 13.71
N LYS A 79 0.67 -3.69 13.36
CA LYS A 79 -0.65 -3.11 13.06
C LYS A 79 -1.34 -3.83 11.90
N TRP A 80 -0.61 -4.08 10.81
CA TRP A 80 -1.14 -4.77 9.62
C TRP A 80 -1.73 -6.14 9.94
N LYS A 81 -1.06 -6.90 10.82
CA LYS A 81 -1.51 -8.23 11.25
C LYS A 81 -2.86 -8.22 11.95
N LEU A 82 -3.19 -7.15 12.67
CA LEU A 82 -4.45 -7.04 13.42
C LEU A 82 -5.67 -6.90 12.51
N TYR A 83 -5.48 -6.43 11.27
CA TYR A 83 -6.60 -6.24 10.35
C TYR A 83 -7.09 -7.56 9.76
N PRO A 84 -8.42 -7.82 9.72
CA PRO A 84 -9.00 -8.94 9.00
C PRO A 84 -8.77 -8.84 7.49
N LYS A 85 -8.80 -9.98 6.78
CA LYS A 85 -8.64 -10.05 5.31
C LYS A 85 -9.56 -9.08 4.56
N VAL A 86 -10.79 -8.93 5.06
CA VAL A 86 -11.85 -8.07 4.51
C VAL A 86 -11.47 -6.57 4.55
N ILE A 87 -10.79 -6.13 5.62
CA ILE A 87 -10.27 -4.77 5.73
C ILE A 87 -8.99 -4.60 4.91
N ARG A 88 -8.10 -5.61 4.92
CA ARG A 88 -6.86 -5.57 4.12
C ARG A 88 -7.14 -5.35 2.64
N LYS A 89 -8.14 -6.02 2.07
CA LYS A 89 -8.56 -5.79 0.66
C LYS A 89 -9.02 -4.37 0.38
N ARG A 90 -9.68 -3.71 1.34
CA ARG A 90 -10.09 -2.31 1.22
C ARG A 90 -8.90 -1.36 1.30
N ILE A 91 -7.94 -1.67 2.16
CA ILE A 91 -6.66 -0.94 2.22
C ILE A 91 -5.93 -1.10 0.87
N PHE A 92 -5.90 -2.29 0.27
CA PHE A 92 -5.33 -2.50 -1.06
C PHE A 92 -5.98 -1.59 -2.09
N TYR A 93 -7.31 -1.55 -2.13
CA TYR A 93 -8.06 -0.68 -3.02
C TYR A 93 -7.70 0.81 -2.84
N LEU A 94 -7.74 1.31 -1.61
CA LEU A 94 -7.46 2.72 -1.32
C LEU A 94 -6.05 3.14 -1.72
N VAL A 95 -5.06 2.29 -1.45
CA VAL A 95 -3.68 2.60 -1.81
C VAL A 95 -3.49 2.59 -3.33
N ASN A 96 -4.05 1.60 -4.05
CA ASN A 96 -3.98 1.59 -5.51
C ASN A 96 -4.65 2.82 -6.10
N LYS A 97 -5.82 3.21 -5.60
CA LYS A 97 -6.53 4.42 -6.07
C LYS A 97 -5.66 5.67 -5.93
N LYS A 98 -5.02 5.85 -4.77
CA LYS A 98 -4.12 6.98 -4.53
C LYS A 98 -2.88 6.93 -5.42
N LEU A 99 -2.29 5.75 -5.63
CA LEU A 99 -1.15 5.58 -6.54
C LEU A 99 -1.53 5.90 -8.00
N THR A 100 -2.70 5.46 -8.47
CA THR A 100 -3.21 5.82 -9.80
C THR A 100 -3.42 7.33 -9.95
N GLU A 101 -3.88 8.03 -8.91
CA GLU A 101 -3.98 9.49 -8.92
C GLU A 101 -2.61 10.17 -9.05
N VAL A 102 -1.59 9.66 -8.35
CA VAL A 102 -0.22 10.15 -8.48
C VAL A 102 0.31 9.95 -9.91
N LEU A 103 0.12 8.76 -10.51
CA LEU A 103 0.53 8.51 -11.92
C LEU A 103 -0.12 9.48 -12.88
N LYS A 104 -1.43 9.70 -12.75
CA LYS A 104 -2.17 10.63 -13.62
C LYS A 104 -1.65 12.06 -13.50
N ASN A 105 -1.29 12.49 -12.30
CA ASN A 105 -0.74 13.82 -12.07
C ASN A 105 0.67 13.95 -12.67
N GLU A 106 1.53 12.94 -12.48
CA GLU A 106 2.88 12.93 -13.06
C GLU A 106 2.84 12.94 -14.60
N GLN A 107 1.96 12.16 -15.23
CA GLN A 107 1.82 12.17 -16.69
C GLN A 107 1.26 13.49 -17.23
N ARG A 108 0.33 14.13 -16.52
CA ARG A 108 -0.17 15.48 -16.89
C ARG A 108 0.94 16.53 -16.82
N SER A 109 1.81 16.45 -15.83
CA SER A 109 2.94 17.38 -15.69
C SER A 109 3.99 17.22 -16.80
N GLN A 110 4.14 16.02 -17.36
CA GLN A 110 5.05 15.77 -18.50
C GLN A 110 4.46 16.18 -19.85
N SER A 111 3.14 16.09 -20.03
CA SER A 111 2.48 16.44 -21.30
C SER A 111 2.33 17.95 -21.55
N THR A 112 2.68 18.80 -20.58
CA THR A 112 2.58 20.27 -20.68
C THR A 112 3.95 20.95 -20.88
N ARG A 113 4.98 20.19 -21.31
CA ARG A 113 6.31 20.71 -21.63
C ARG A 113 6.65 20.50 -23.10
#